data_AF-A0A2V5Z895-F1
#
_entry.id   AF-A0A2V5Z895-F1
#
_cell.length_a   1.000
_cell.length_b   1.000
_cell.length_c   1.000
_cell.angle_alpha   90.00
_cell.angle_beta   90.00
_cell.angle_gamma   90.00
#
_symmetry.space_group_name_H-M   'P 1'
#
loop_
_entity.id
_entity.type
_entity.pdbx_description
1 polymer ?
#
loop_
_entity_poly.entity_id
_entity_poly.type
_entity_poly.pdbx_seq_one_letter_code
_entity_poly.pdbx_strand_id
1 'polypeptide(L)'
;MKAFSAESTRNADELTGNITLKRGIERFTKGLSAVFSKMAKALKAGSPLAFTFHHNSLEAYQSVAVALLDAGLTCSATFPAPAEMGGSIHISGTGSSIIDTIFICRSTGKISRRTLANDPLSLSQIVRTDLEQLRLGGVKPTPGDCRCIVAGHLTRLAVWNLKSGWQSEQRVLNRLQAVSQWMKTFGGLEIVLNQLNDRNHIGPTAASISVREEPSNGGEDGEYISF
;
A
#
# COMPACT_ATOMS: atom_id res chain seq x y z
N MET A 1 6.00 -36.83 2.10
CA MET A 1 6.42 -35.89 3.16
C MET A 1 5.20 -35.62 4.03
N LYS A 2 5.25 -35.83 5.36
CA LYS A 2 4.10 -35.57 6.26
C LYS A 2 4.02 -34.06 6.53
N ALA A 3 2.91 -33.43 6.12
CA ALA A 3 2.63 -32.03 6.47
C ALA A 3 2.52 -31.87 8.00
N PHE A 4 2.90 -30.69 8.51
CA PHE A 4 2.79 -30.31 9.94
C PHE A 4 3.59 -31.15 10.94
N SER A 5 4.75 -31.67 10.52
CA SER A 5 5.63 -32.51 11.38
C SER A 5 6.76 -31.74 12.07
N ALA A 6 6.92 -30.44 11.79
CA ALA A 6 7.97 -29.63 12.42
C ALA A 6 7.57 -29.23 13.85
N GLU A 7 8.51 -29.30 14.79
CA GLU A 7 8.31 -28.88 16.19
C GLU A 7 8.06 -27.38 16.36
N SER A 8 8.40 -26.58 15.34
CA SER A 8 8.20 -25.13 15.35
C SER A 8 7.78 -24.62 13.98
N THR A 9 7.01 -23.54 13.98
CA THR A 9 6.73 -22.73 12.78
C THR A 9 7.87 -21.78 12.43
N ARG A 10 8.85 -21.61 13.33
CA ARG A 10 10.04 -20.76 13.10
C ARG A 10 10.87 -21.33 11.96
N ASN A 11 11.24 -20.47 11.02
CA ASN A 11 12.05 -20.86 9.89
C ASN A 11 13.23 -19.88 9.71
N ALA A 12 14.40 -20.40 9.36
CA ALA A 12 15.56 -19.59 8.98
C ALA A 12 15.29 -18.67 7.76
N ASP A 13 14.28 -19.04 6.95
CA ASP A 13 13.80 -18.29 5.80
C ASP A 13 12.60 -17.38 6.10
N GLU A 14 12.15 -17.32 7.36
CA GLU A 14 11.10 -16.38 7.77
C GLU A 14 11.56 -14.93 7.53
N LEU A 15 10.70 -14.14 6.89
CA LEU A 15 11.01 -12.76 6.51
C LEU A 15 10.66 -11.79 7.63
N THR A 16 11.55 -11.71 8.63
CA THR A 16 11.42 -10.77 9.75
C THR A 16 12.48 -9.68 9.64
N GLY A 17 12.10 -8.40 9.70
CA GLY A 17 13.02 -7.28 9.92
C GLY A 17 13.48 -7.27 11.38
N ASN A 18 14.48 -8.10 11.72
CA ASN A 18 14.95 -8.24 13.08
C ASN A 18 16.42 -7.76 13.17
N ILE A 19 16.62 -6.63 13.86
CA ILE A 19 17.92 -6.01 14.12
C ILE A 19 18.85 -6.98 14.86
N THR A 20 18.31 -7.80 15.78
CA THR A 20 19.06 -8.81 16.56
C THR A 20 19.58 -9.97 15.70
N LEU A 21 18.98 -10.22 14.53
CA LEU A 21 19.38 -11.30 13.59
C LEU A 21 20.13 -10.79 12.35
N LYS A 22 20.57 -9.52 12.32
CA LYS A 22 21.19 -8.89 11.14
C LYS A 22 20.34 -9.02 9.86
N ARG A 23 19.01 -9.07 9.99
CA ARG A 23 18.07 -9.11 8.86
C ARG A 23 17.64 -7.68 8.54
N GLY A 24 18.52 -6.94 7.86
CA GLY A 24 18.26 -5.57 7.44
C GLY A 24 17.20 -5.47 6.33
N ILE A 25 16.77 -4.24 6.05
CA ILE A 25 15.75 -3.92 5.04
C ILE A 25 16.01 -4.59 3.69
N GLU A 26 17.27 -4.67 3.26
CA GLU A 26 17.65 -5.29 1.98
C GLU A 26 17.25 -6.78 1.91
N ARG A 27 17.49 -7.53 2.98
CA ARG A 27 17.12 -8.96 3.05
C ARG A 27 15.61 -9.13 3.09
N PHE A 28 14.92 -8.28 3.84
CA PHE A 28 13.46 -8.28 3.91
C PHE A 28 12.85 -8.01 2.53
N THR A 29 13.28 -6.94 1.85
CA THR A 29 12.83 -6.58 0.50
C THR A 29 13.10 -7.69 -0.50
N LYS A 30 14.32 -8.26 -0.50
CA LYS A 30 14.66 -9.37 -1.40
C LYS A 30 13.74 -10.58 -1.21
N GLY A 31 13.46 -10.93 0.04
CA GLY A 31 12.55 -12.00 0.37
C GLY A 31 11.11 -11.72 -0.06
N LEU A 32 10.62 -10.51 0.23
CA LEU A 32 9.26 -10.10 -0.11
C LEU A 32 9.05 -10.09 -1.63
N SER A 33 10.01 -9.56 -2.39
CA SER A 33 10.02 -9.64 -3.85
C SER A 33 9.93 -11.09 -4.34
N ALA A 34 10.72 -12.01 -3.76
CA ALA A 34 10.68 -13.41 -4.16
C ALA A 34 9.33 -14.07 -3.89
N VAL A 35 8.66 -13.74 -2.77
CA VAL A 35 7.31 -14.22 -2.45
C VAL A 35 6.30 -13.65 -3.43
N PHE A 36 6.28 -12.34 -3.64
CA PHE A 36 5.30 -11.68 -4.50
C PHE A 36 5.47 -12.11 -5.97
N SER A 37 6.69 -12.24 -6.48
CA SER A 37 6.92 -12.76 -7.84
C SER A 37 6.44 -14.20 -8.01
N LYS A 38 6.56 -15.06 -6.98
CA LYS A 38 6.00 -16.43 -7.02
C LYS A 38 4.48 -16.41 -7.01
N MET A 39 3.86 -15.58 -6.17
CA MET A 39 2.41 -15.41 -6.12
C MET A 39 1.87 -14.88 -7.45
N ALA A 40 2.48 -13.83 -8.01
CA ALA A 40 2.09 -13.26 -9.30
C ALA A 40 2.14 -14.29 -10.44
N LYS A 41 3.16 -15.16 -10.48
CA LYS A 41 3.27 -16.24 -11.47
C LYS A 41 2.18 -17.32 -11.31
N ALA A 42 1.69 -17.54 -10.09
CA ALA A 42 0.67 -18.54 -9.81
C ALA A 42 -0.77 -18.04 -10.08
N LEU A 43 -0.97 -16.72 -10.11
CA LEU A 43 -2.28 -16.11 -10.38
C LEU A 43 -2.64 -16.20 -11.86
N LYS A 44 -3.94 -16.35 -12.14
CA LYS A 44 -4.47 -16.12 -13.49
C LYS A 44 -4.23 -14.66 -13.88
N ALA A 45 -3.97 -14.41 -15.17
CA ALA A 45 -3.76 -13.06 -15.69
C ALA A 45 -4.89 -12.11 -15.26
N GLY A 46 -4.53 -10.93 -14.75
CA GLY A 46 -5.48 -9.92 -14.28
C GLY A 46 -6.17 -10.22 -12.94
N SER A 47 -6.00 -11.40 -12.36
CA SER A 47 -6.55 -11.72 -11.02
C SER A 47 -5.81 -10.94 -9.93
N PRO A 48 -6.50 -10.58 -8.83
CA PRO A 48 -5.89 -9.75 -7.80
C PRO A 48 -5.01 -10.60 -6.87
N LEU A 49 -3.79 -10.10 -6.61
CA LEU A 49 -3.11 -10.34 -5.35
C LEU A 49 -3.63 -9.32 -4.35
N ALA A 50 -4.36 -9.77 -3.32
CA ALA A 50 -4.86 -8.93 -2.25
C ALA A 50 -4.19 -9.30 -0.92
N PHE A 51 -3.71 -8.30 -0.20
CA PHE A 51 -3.10 -8.48 1.12
C PHE A 51 -3.29 -7.25 1.98
N THR A 52 -3.27 -7.44 3.30
CA THR A 52 -3.25 -6.33 4.25
C THR A 52 -1.82 -6.07 4.71
N PHE A 53 -1.53 -4.80 5.02
CA PHE A 53 -0.25 -4.40 5.57
C PHE A 53 -0.40 -3.13 6.42
N HIS A 54 0.25 -3.11 7.57
CA HIS A 54 0.48 -1.90 8.36
C HIS A 54 1.93 -1.90 8.86
N HIS A 55 2.52 -0.71 8.99
CA HIS A 55 3.79 -0.52 9.67
C HIS A 55 3.94 0.95 10.07
N ASN A 56 4.76 1.26 11.09
CA ASN A 56 4.96 2.66 11.51
C ASN A 56 6.03 3.39 10.67
N SER A 57 6.93 2.65 10.02
CA SER A 57 7.98 3.20 9.15
C SER A 57 7.61 3.13 7.67
N LEU A 58 7.76 4.25 6.97
CA LEU A 58 7.64 4.35 5.52
C LEU A 58 8.65 3.45 4.77
N GLU A 59 9.79 3.14 5.38
CA GLU A 59 10.80 2.23 4.80
C GLU A 59 10.25 0.82 4.55
N ALA A 60 9.37 0.33 5.43
CA ALA A 60 8.72 -0.96 5.24
C ALA A 60 7.77 -0.93 4.02
N TYR A 61 7.05 0.18 3.83
CA TYR A 61 6.21 0.41 2.65
C TYR A 61 7.02 0.54 1.35
N GLN A 62 8.22 1.12 1.41
CA GLN A 62 9.14 1.13 0.27
C GLN A 62 9.52 -0.30 -0.16
N SER A 63 9.68 -1.20 0.81
CA SER A 63 9.94 -2.62 0.53
C SER A 63 8.75 -3.30 -0.15
N VAL A 64 7.52 -2.96 0.25
CA VAL A 64 6.29 -3.42 -0.42
C VAL A 64 6.23 -2.91 -1.86
N ALA A 65 6.51 -1.63 -2.11
CA ALA A 65 6.54 -1.07 -3.46
C ALA A 65 7.57 -1.79 -4.35
N VAL A 66 8.80 -2.01 -3.86
CA VAL A 66 9.83 -2.76 -4.59
C VAL A 66 9.35 -4.17 -4.92
N ALA A 67 8.75 -4.87 -3.96
CA ALA A 67 8.27 -6.24 -4.16
C ALA A 67 7.14 -6.32 -5.20
N LEU A 68 6.23 -5.35 -5.21
CA LEU A 68 5.17 -5.26 -6.21
C LEU A 68 5.73 -4.98 -7.61
N LEU A 69 6.66 -4.04 -7.73
CA LEU A 69 7.33 -3.69 -8.98
C LEU A 69 8.15 -4.87 -9.53
N ASP A 70 8.91 -5.57 -8.67
CA ASP A 70 9.65 -6.79 -9.02
C ASP A 70 8.73 -7.94 -9.48
N ALA A 71 7.53 -8.01 -8.94
CA ALA A 71 6.51 -8.98 -9.36
C ALA A 71 5.79 -8.58 -10.65
N GLY A 72 6.09 -7.40 -11.22
CA GLY A 72 5.42 -6.86 -12.40
C GLY A 72 3.98 -6.42 -12.13
N LEU A 73 3.56 -6.29 -10.87
CA LEU A 73 2.20 -5.95 -10.48
C LEU A 73 2.02 -4.43 -10.36
N THR A 74 0.85 -3.95 -10.75
CA THR A 74 0.35 -2.60 -10.44
C THR A 74 -0.56 -2.69 -9.23
N CYS A 75 -0.40 -1.79 -8.26
CA CYS A 75 -1.40 -1.61 -7.21
C CYS A 75 -2.58 -0.79 -7.76
N SER A 76 -3.68 -1.46 -8.11
CA SER A 76 -4.84 -0.81 -8.72
C SER A 76 -5.71 -0.04 -7.73
N ALA A 77 -5.71 -0.44 -6.45
CA ALA A 77 -6.47 0.23 -5.40
C ALA A 77 -5.85 -0.05 -4.03
N THR A 78 -6.07 0.86 -3.10
CA THR A 78 -5.80 0.69 -1.67
C THR A 78 -7.03 1.09 -0.87
N PHE A 79 -7.36 0.34 0.18
CA PHE A 79 -8.49 0.62 1.06
C PHE A 79 -8.08 0.53 2.52
N PRO A 80 -8.52 1.45 3.39
CA PRO A 80 -8.38 1.26 4.82
C PRO A 80 -9.32 0.17 5.33
N ALA A 81 -8.83 -0.71 6.21
CA ALA A 81 -9.64 -1.72 6.86
C ALA A 81 -9.31 -1.78 8.36
N PRO A 82 -10.30 -1.68 9.25
CA PRO A 82 -10.09 -1.97 10.68
C PRO A 82 -9.66 -3.44 10.83
N ALA A 83 -8.46 -3.66 11.35
CA ALA A 83 -7.86 -5.00 11.43
C ALA A 83 -7.53 -5.42 12.87
N GLU A 84 -7.25 -4.47 13.76
CA GLU A 84 -6.98 -4.75 15.16
C GLU A 84 -8.06 -4.20 16.10
N MET A 85 -8.39 -4.97 17.13
CA MET A 85 -9.26 -4.51 18.21
C MET A 85 -8.53 -3.40 18.98
N GLY A 86 -9.11 -2.19 19.04
CA GLY A 86 -8.48 -1.02 19.67
C GLY A 86 -8.10 -1.15 21.16
N GLY A 87 -8.41 -2.29 21.80
CA GLY A 87 -8.03 -2.64 23.16
C GLY A 87 -6.92 -3.69 23.26
N SER A 88 -6.22 -4.04 22.17
CA SER A 88 -5.11 -4.99 22.25
C SER A 88 -3.96 -4.39 23.07
N ILE A 89 -3.44 -5.16 24.02
CA ILE A 89 -2.31 -4.79 24.88
C ILE A 89 -1.03 -4.47 24.10
N HIS A 90 -0.97 -4.81 22.80
CA HIS A 90 0.19 -4.57 21.93
C HIS A 90 0.20 -3.19 21.26
N ILE A 91 -0.93 -2.46 21.24
CA ILE A 91 -1.03 -1.16 20.56
C ILE A 91 -1.38 0.00 21.50
N SER A 92 -1.96 -0.28 22.67
CA SER A 92 -2.30 0.73 23.66
C SER A 92 -1.06 1.52 24.10
N GLY A 93 -1.07 2.84 23.90
CA GLY A 93 0.04 3.73 24.25
C GLY A 93 1.20 3.78 23.26
N THR A 94 1.17 3.00 22.16
CA THR A 94 2.28 2.94 21.19
C THR A 94 2.11 3.88 20.00
N GLY A 95 0.91 4.42 19.78
CA GLY A 95 0.57 5.20 18.59
C GLY A 95 0.50 4.36 17.29
N SER A 96 0.48 3.03 17.40
CA SER A 96 0.32 2.11 16.28
C SER A 96 -1.09 2.17 15.68
N SER A 97 -1.18 1.95 14.38
CA SER A 97 -2.44 1.94 13.62
C SER A 97 -3.32 0.75 14.01
N ILE A 98 -4.63 0.97 14.17
CA ILE A 98 -5.65 -0.11 14.20
C ILE A 98 -6.17 -0.43 12.79
N ILE A 99 -5.80 0.42 11.82
CA ILE A 99 -6.14 0.28 10.41
C ILE A 99 -5.00 -0.43 9.67
N ASP A 100 -5.37 -1.45 8.90
CA ASP A 100 -4.55 -2.00 7.84
C ASP A 100 -4.83 -1.31 6.52
N THR A 101 -3.83 -1.24 5.65
CA THR A 101 -4.06 -0.97 4.23
C THR A 101 -4.28 -2.28 3.49
N ILE A 102 -5.45 -2.47 2.88
CA ILE A 102 -5.65 -3.50 1.87
C ILE A 102 -5.03 -3.01 0.57
N PHE A 103 -4.08 -3.76 0.02
CA PHE A 103 -3.53 -3.55 -1.31
C PHE A 103 -4.21 -4.50 -2.30
N ILE A 104 -4.72 -3.95 -3.42
CA ILE A 104 -5.24 -4.74 -4.53
C ILE A 104 -4.28 -4.60 -5.71
N CYS A 105 -3.57 -5.68 -6.06
CA CYS A 105 -2.52 -5.64 -7.05
C CYS A 105 -2.80 -6.60 -8.21
N ARG A 106 -2.63 -6.13 -9.45
CA ARG A 106 -2.94 -6.89 -10.68
C ARG A 106 -1.83 -6.75 -11.70
N SER A 107 -1.66 -7.77 -12.55
CA SER A 107 -0.70 -7.71 -13.66
C SER A 107 -1.18 -6.83 -14.82
N THR A 108 -2.49 -6.70 -14.98
CA THR A 108 -3.15 -5.83 -15.97
C THR A 108 -4.54 -5.43 -15.46
N GLY A 109 -5.08 -4.33 -15.95
CA GLY A 109 -6.42 -3.88 -15.61
C GLY A 109 -6.67 -2.42 -15.99
N LYS A 110 -7.66 -1.81 -15.34
CA LYS A 110 -7.97 -0.38 -15.48
C LYS A 110 -8.05 0.27 -14.11
N ILE A 111 -7.61 1.52 -14.00
CA ILE A 111 -7.84 2.37 -12.83
C ILE A 111 -8.47 3.69 -13.22
N SER A 112 -9.27 4.27 -12.33
CA SER A 112 -9.81 5.62 -12.53
C SER A 112 -8.71 6.66 -12.35
N ARG A 113 -8.58 7.57 -13.33
CA ARG A 113 -7.64 8.69 -13.27
C ARG A 113 -7.87 9.58 -12.04
N ARG A 114 -9.09 9.66 -11.52
CA ARG A 114 -9.43 10.43 -10.31
C ARG A 114 -8.67 9.95 -9.07
N THR A 115 -8.28 8.67 -9.06
CA THR A 115 -7.54 8.06 -7.94
C THR A 115 -6.02 8.20 -8.07
N LEU A 116 -5.52 8.77 -9.18
CA LEU A 116 -4.10 9.04 -9.41
C LEU A 116 -3.79 10.48 -9.02
N ALA A 117 -3.52 10.70 -7.74
CA ALA A 117 -3.02 11.99 -7.27
C ALA A 117 -1.65 12.31 -7.88
N ASN A 118 -1.49 13.56 -8.32
CA ASN A 118 -0.26 14.06 -8.94
C ASN A 118 0.58 14.92 -7.98
N ASP A 119 0.04 15.23 -6.80
CA ASP A 119 0.64 16.10 -5.81
C ASP A 119 0.13 15.78 -4.38
N PRO A 120 0.78 16.28 -3.32
CA PRO A 120 0.36 16.02 -1.94
C PRO A 120 -1.05 16.51 -1.58
N LEU A 121 -1.51 17.62 -2.18
CA LEU A 121 -2.83 18.17 -1.88
C LEU A 121 -3.91 17.25 -2.47
N SER A 122 -3.79 16.84 -3.74
CA SER A 122 -4.72 15.88 -4.35
C SER A 122 -4.70 14.53 -3.63
N LEU A 123 -3.54 14.06 -3.16
CA LEU A 123 -3.48 12.86 -2.32
C LEU A 123 -4.20 13.04 -0.99
N SER A 124 -4.03 14.19 -0.32
CA SER A 124 -4.72 14.48 0.94
C SER A 124 -6.25 14.44 0.78
N GLN A 125 -6.79 14.82 -0.38
CA GLN A 125 -8.22 14.76 -0.66
C GLN A 125 -8.72 13.31 -0.73
N ILE A 126 -7.99 12.41 -1.41
CA ILE A 126 -8.29 10.97 -1.43
C ILE A 126 -8.30 10.41 0.00
N VAL A 127 -7.29 10.76 0.80
CA VAL A 127 -7.18 10.29 2.19
C VAL A 127 -8.30 10.87 3.08
N ARG A 128 -8.75 12.11 2.85
CA ARG A 128 -9.92 12.66 3.57
C ARG A 128 -11.18 11.82 3.29
N THR A 129 -11.42 11.44 2.04
CA THR A 129 -12.54 10.56 1.67
C THR A 129 -12.46 9.22 2.42
N ASP A 130 -11.29 8.59 2.46
CA ASP A 130 -11.08 7.35 3.22
C ASP A 130 -11.38 7.51 4.71
N LEU A 131 -10.90 8.59 5.32
CA LEU A 131 -11.14 8.91 6.73
C LEU A 131 -12.63 9.19 7.01
N GLU A 132 -13.34 9.83 6.08
CA GLU A 132 -14.79 10.03 6.17
C GLU A 132 -15.55 8.71 6.10
N GLN A 133 -15.18 7.80 5.20
CA GLN A 133 -15.80 6.47 5.13
C GLN A 133 -15.57 5.67 6.42
N LEU A 134 -14.36 5.72 6.99
CA LEU A 134 -14.08 5.12 8.30
C LEU A 134 -14.95 5.70 9.41
N ARG A 135 -15.13 7.03 9.45
CA ARG A 135 -16.00 7.70 10.43
C ARG A 135 -17.46 7.30 10.28
N LEU A 136 -17.96 7.20 9.04
CA LEU A 136 -19.30 6.68 8.76
C LEU A 136 -19.47 5.23 9.24
N GLY A 137 -18.39 4.43 9.16
CA GLY A 137 -18.32 3.08 9.72
C GLY A 137 -18.14 3.01 11.25
N GLY A 138 -18.21 4.14 11.96
CA GLY A 138 -18.09 4.20 13.42
C GLY A 138 -16.66 4.18 13.97
N VAL A 139 -15.65 4.23 13.10
CA VAL A 139 -14.24 4.30 13.50
C VAL A 139 -13.86 5.75 13.82
N LYS A 140 -12.98 5.95 14.82
CA LYS A 140 -12.38 7.25 15.13
C LYS A 140 -10.89 7.20 14.76
N PRO A 141 -10.50 7.58 13.54
CA PRO A 141 -9.11 7.47 13.10
C PRO A 141 -8.15 8.26 14.00
N THR A 142 -7.06 7.62 14.37
CA THR A 142 -5.93 8.17 15.12
C THR A 142 -4.85 8.72 14.18
N PRO A 143 -3.85 9.47 14.69
CA PRO A 143 -2.70 9.86 13.88
C PRO A 143 -1.91 8.68 13.29
N GLY A 144 -1.87 7.55 14.00
CA GLY A 144 -1.27 6.30 13.51
C GLY A 144 -2.03 5.74 12.30
N ASP A 145 -3.36 5.77 12.35
CA ASP A 145 -4.23 5.36 11.25
C ASP A 145 -4.05 6.26 10.03
N CYS A 146 -4.03 7.59 10.23
CA CYS A 146 -3.76 8.54 9.14
C CYS A 146 -2.41 8.26 8.48
N ARG A 147 -1.36 8.00 9.26
CA ARG A 147 -0.03 7.64 8.75
C ARG A 147 -0.09 6.36 7.90
N CYS A 148 -0.76 5.33 8.39
CA CYS A 148 -0.91 4.07 7.67
C CYS A 148 -1.60 4.27 6.31
N ILE A 149 -2.71 5.01 6.29
CA ILE A 149 -3.49 5.26 5.07
C ILE A 149 -2.67 6.06 4.05
N VAL A 150 -2.00 7.12 4.49
CA VAL A 150 -1.12 7.92 3.61
C VAL A 150 0.02 7.08 3.05
N ALA A 151 0.70 6.28 3.89
CA ALA A 151 1.79 5.41 3.44
C ALA A 151 1.29 4.36 2.43
N GLY A 152 0.10 3.82 2.64
CA GLY A 152 -0.59 2.93 1.70
C GLY A 152 -0.76 3.55 0.32
N HIS A 153 -1.34 4.74 0.24
CA HIS A 153 -1.51 5.44 -1.03
C HIS A 153 -0.20 5.90 -1.67
N LEU A 154 0.77 6.37 -0.88
CA LEU A 154 2.10 6.71 -1.41
C LEU A 154 2.76 5.50 -2.07
N THR A 155 2.63 4.33 -1.45
CA THR A 155 3.12 3.05 -2.02
C THR A 155 2.43 2.74 -3.34
N ARG A 156 1.09 2.86 -3.38
CA ARG A 156 0.30 2.66 -4.60
C ARG A 156 0.75 3.57 -5.74
N LEU A 157 0.92 4.87 -5.46
CA LEU A 157 1.32 5.85 -6.46
C LEU A 157 2.79 5.66 -6.90
N ALA A 158 3.68 5.25 -5.99
CA ALA A 158 5.06 4.92 -6.32
C ALA A 158 5.13 3.74 -7.31
N VAL A 159 4.38 2.67 -7.03
CA VAL A 159 4.27 1.51 -7.92
C VAL A 159 3.74 1.93 -9.29
N TRP A 160 2.66 2.74 -9.31
CA TRP A 160 2.09 3.23 -10.57
C TRP A 160 3.12 3.98 -11.43
N ASN A 161 3.81 4.96 -10.84
CA ASN A 161 4.67 5.87 -11.59
C ASN A 161 6.04 5.26 -11.95
N LEU A 162 6.52 4.27 -11.20
CA LEU A 162 7.81 3.64 -11.46
C LEU A 162 7.73 2.40 -12.35
N LYS A 163 6.54 1.83 -12.56
CA LYS A 163 6.37 0.55 -13.27
C LYS A 163 6.94 0.53 -14.68
N SER A 164 6.71 1.56 -15.50
CA SER A 164 7.10 1.56 -16.92
C SER A 164 8.62 1.58 -17.14
N GLY A 165 9.38 2.12 -16.17
CA GLY A 165 10.84 2.20 -16.21
C GLY A 165 11.53 1.34 -15.16
N TRP A 166 10.83 0.39 -14.55
CA TRP A 166 11.38 -0.38 -13.44
C TRP A 166 12.52 -1.31 -13.88
N GLN A 167 13.66 -1.19 -13.22
CA GLN A 167 14.87 -1.99 -13.49
C GLN A 167 15.07 -3.04 -12.39
N SER A 168 14.36 -4.16 -12.53
CA SER A 168 14.32 -5.23 -11.53
C SER A 168 15.68 -5.93 -11.32
N GLU A 169 16.58 -5.83 -12.28
CA GLU A 169 17.94 -6.39 -12.30
C GLU A 169 18.94 -5.59 -11.46
N GLN A 170 18.61 -4.36 -11.06
CA GLN A 170 19.46 -3.57 -10.19
C GLN A 170 19.59 -4.17 -8.78
N ARG A 171 20.64 -3.77 -8.07
CA ARG A 171 20.82 -4.10 -6.65
C ARG A 171 19.60 -3.64 -5.84
N VAL A 172 19.23 -4.42 -4.83
CA VAL A 172 18.06 -4.16 -3.97
C VAL A 172 18.11 -2.75 -3.36
N LEU A 173 19.29 -2.30 -2.93
CA LEU A 173 19.48 -0.95 -2.39
C LEU A 173 19.16 0.15 -3.41
N ASN A 174 19.55 0.00 -4.67
CA ASN A 174 19.26 0.99 -5.72
C ASN A 174 17.75 1.06 -6.00
N ARG A 175 17.08 -0.10 -6.00
CA ARG A 175 15.63 -0.18 -6.16
C ARG A 175 14.88 0.47 -5.00
N LEU A 176 15.32 0.22 -3.76
CA LEU A 176 14.81 0.92 -2.57
C LEU A 176 15.03 2.43 -2.67
N GLN A 177 16.22 2.86 -3.10
CA GLN A 177 16.54 4.27 -3.30
C GLN A 177 15.65 4.92 -4.36
N ALA A 178 15.36 4.24 -5.47
CA ALA A 178 14.46 4.74 -6.51
C ALA A 178 13.04 5.01 -5.97
N VAL A 179 12.48 4.06 -5.20
CA VAL A 179 11.18 4.24 -4.55
C VAL A 179 11.23 5.36 -3.51
N SER A 180 12.25 5.37 -2.64
CA SER A 180 12.41 6.39 -1.62
C SER A 180 12.54 7.79 -2.21
N GLN A 181 13.32 7.92 -3.30
CA GLN A 181 13.52 9.20 -3.97
C GLN A 181 12.22 9.66 -4.64
N TRP A 182 11.48 8.76 -5.28
CA TRP A 182 10.18 9.10 -5.87
C TRP A 182 9.20 9.60 -4.80
N MET A 183 9.06 8.86 -3.68
CA MET A 183 8.17 9.26 -2.58
C MET A 183 8.57 10.61 -1.99
N LYS A 184 9.87 10.87 -1.83
CA LYS A 184 10.39 12.15 -1.36
C LYS A 184 10.07 13.29 -2.33
N THR A 185 10.31 13.08 -3.63
CA THR A 185 10.01 14.08 -4.67
C THR A 185 8.51 14.37 -4.78
N PHE A 186 7.65 13.37 -4.58
CA PHE A 186 6.20 13.56 -4.53
C PHE A 186 5.77 14.47 -3.38
N GLY A 187 6.53 14.51 -2.29
CA GLY A 187 6.28 15.33 -1.09
C GLY A 187 6.40 14.56 0.22
N GLY A 188 6.50 13.22 0.15
CA GLY A 188 6.65 12.36 1.30
C GLY A 188 5.43 12.33 2.23
N LEU A 189 5.60 11.63 3.35
CA LEU A 189 4.53 11.38 4.32
C LEU A 189 4.09 12.66 5.06
N GLU A 190 5.05 13.43 5.58
CA GLU A 190 4.77 14.56 6.47
C GLU A 190 4.03 15.71 5.78
N ILE A 191 4.34 16.00 4.51
CA ILE A 191 3.63 17.07 3.78
C ILE A 191 2.16 16.71 3.62
N VAL A 192 1.84 15.46 3.26
CA VAL A 192 0.46 15.00 3.10
C VAL A 192 -0.26 15.03 4.45
N LEU A 193 0.38 14.59 5.53
CA LEU A 193 -0.19 14.63 6.89
C LEU A 193 -0.48 16.06 7.35
N ASN A 194 0.41 17.01 7.07
CA ASN A 194 0.19 18.42 7.38
C ASN A 194 -1.02 18.99 6.63
N GLN A 195 -1.17 18.66 5.34
CA GLN A 195 -2.33 19.04 4.54
C GLN A 195 -3.65 18.50 5.14
N LEU A 196 -3.65 17.30 5.72
CA LEU A 196 -4.84 16.75 6.38
C LEU A 196 -5.26 17.53 7.63
N ASN A 197 -4.30 18.15 8.33
CA ASN A 197 -4.57 18.94 9.52
C ASN A 197 -5.02 20.38 9.19
N ASP A 198 -4.66 20.90 8.02
CA ASP A 198 -5.11 22.20 7.54
C ASP A 198 -6.59 22.15 7.15
N ARG A 199 -7.43 22.74 8.01
CA ARG A 199 -8.90 22.80 7.85
C ARG A 199 -9.38 23.81 6.79
N ASN A 200 -8.48 24.59 6.20
CA ASN A 200 -8.82 25.72 5.32
C ASN A 200 -9.12 25.34 3.86
N HIS A 201 -9.07 24.05 3.50
CA HIS A 201 -9.31 23.59 2.12
C HIS A 201 -10.41 22.54 2.05
N ILE A 202 -11.65 22.97 2.32
CA ILE A 202 -12.86 22.20 2.03
C ILE A 202 -13.31 22.59 0.61
N GLY A 203 -12.77 21.91 -0.40
CA GLY A 203 -13.39 21.84 -1.72
C GLY A 203 -14.41 20.68 -1.75
N PRO A 204 -15.44 20.74 -2.60
CA PRO A 204 -16.50 19.73 -2.62
C PRO A 204 -15.93 18.34 -2.94
N THR A 205 -16.27 17.37 -2.09
CA THR A 205 -15.85 15.97 -2.15
C THR A 205 -16.52 15.27 -3.33
N ALA A 206 -15.73 14.72 -4.27
CA ALA A 206 -16.26 13.97 -5.41
C ALA A 206 -16.21 12.45 -5.15
N ALA A 207 -17.40 11.86 -5.25
CA ALA A 207 -17.76 10.45 -5.46
C ALA A 207 -17.38 9.43 -4.37
N SER A 208 -18.43 8.91 -3.72
CA SER A 208 -18.44 7.65 -2.99
C SER A 208 -18.03 6.49 -3.90
N ILE A 209 -17.00 5.73 -3.50
CA ILE A 209 -16.69 4.45 -4.13
C ILE A 209 -17.60 3.41 -3.45
N SER A 210 -18.71 3.08 -4.10
CA SER A 210 -19.42 1.83 -3.82
C SER A 210 -18.73 0.71 -4.60
N VAL A 211 -18.22 -0.30 -3.91
CA VAL A 211 -17.79 -1.54 -4.57
C VAL A 211 -19.06 -2.32 -4.93
N ARG A 212 -19.59 -2.06 -6.12
CA ARG A 212 -20.52 -2.96 -6.80
C ARG A 212 -19.82 -3.54 -8.02
N GLU A 213 -19.82 -4.88 -8.14
CA GLU A 213 -19.59 -5.53 -9.43
C GLU A 213 -20.86 -5.33 -10.27
N GLU A 214 -20.96 -4.20 -10.97
CA GLU A 214 -21.91 -4.07 -12.08
C GLU A 214 -21.23 -4.59 -13.36
N PRO A 215 -21.91 -5.42 -14.18
CA PRO A 215 -21.36 -5.85 -15.45
C PRO A 215 -21.16 -4.63 -16.36
N SER A 216 -19.97 -4.55 -16.96
CA SER A 216 -19.54 -3.39 -17.74
C SER A 216 -20.45 -3.14 -18.96
N ASN A 217 -21.38 -2.20 -18.84
CA ASN A 217 -21.91 -1.48 -19.99
C ASN A 217 -20.97 -0.31 -20.27
N GLY A 218 -20.41 -0.29 -21.48
CA GLY A 218 -19.43 0.70 -21.90
C GLY A 218 -19.92 2.14 -21.78
N GLY A 219 -19.03 3.04 -21.38
CA GLY A 219 -19.26 4.47 -21.39
C GLY A 219 -18.27 5.25 -20.53
N GLU A 220 -17.28 5.84 -21.18
CA GLU A 220 -16.55 7.10 -20.91
C GLU A 220 -15.06 6.93 -21.25
N ASP A 221 -14.75 7.05 -22.55
CA ASP A 221 -13.39 7.08 -23.09
C ASP A 221 -12.65 8.33 -22.56
N GLY A 222 -12.07 8.20 -21.36
CA GLY A 222 -11.32 9.27 -20.71
C GLY A 222 -11.21 9.13 -19.18
N GLU A 223 -12.11 8.42 -18.53
CA GLU A 223 -12.07 8.30 -17.06
C GLU A 223 -11.05 7.26 -16.57
N TYR A 224 -10.93 6.14 -17.29
CA TYR A 224 -10.09 5.01 -16.90
C TYR A 224 -8.82 4.90 -17.75
N ILE A 225 -7.72 4.51 -17.12
CA ILE A 225 -6.43 4.23 -17.77
C ILE A 225 -6.08 2.75 -17.59
N SER A 226 -5.73 2.09 -18.69
CA SER A 226 -5.29 0.70 -18.71
C SER A 226 -3.81 0.58 -18.32
N PHE A 227 -3.45 -0.57 -17.76
CA PHE A 227 -2.07 -0.94 -17.42
C PHE A 227 -1.84 -2.44 -17.60
#